data_AF-A0A1R4K3Y2-F1
#
_entry.id   AF-A0A1R4K3Y2-F1
#
_cell.length_a   1.000
_cell.length_b   1.000
_cell.length_c   1.000
_cell.angle_alpha   90.00
_cell.angle_beta   90.00
_cell.angle_gamma   90.00
#
_symmetry.space_group_name_H-M   'P 1'
#
loop_
_entity.id
_entity.type
_entity.pdbx_description
1 polymer ?
#
loop_
_entity_poly.entity_id
_entity_poly.type
_entity_poly.pdbx_seq_one_letter_code
_entity_poly.pdbx_strand_id
1 'polypeptide(L)'
;MLLHTSKTAANLVTCTDLTKRSASFAAISHADAGGMSQSDTYQSSAYKIKQGHDTNDSAGVIIIGAGMAGSRFAIELARAQQQSIQEKNAHLSGMTLADACVPLPITLISKEPQVGYNRIMLSPVLSGETAFEDTYLYDKADYEALGITVLAGLSVDTINTERQYIKLDDGQVRRYAKLVIATGSTARIIPFPNHTAKGVQVFREVADVTALTSYARQNQTGLVIGGGVLGLEAACAMAAQGARMTVVHTGDYVLNRQLDLSAAQLLQDELRCRGVSLELSADTKAIAINDKEEVCGLVLKDGRTLPADFVVMAVGVMPNTSLAKASGLDVNRGIVVDDCMHTSCPHVYAIGECVELDGELFGMVAPINQQVDTLVSVLKEAVISSSIKADDAKSLQAHWQPFISKLLSLKLKISGVAVFSAGQVTFSDMEAERIERLVYRQPALNHYHCLYIKDNKVIGAVLYGDIHDGSFYSQLITDNIDISLIKDDLIFGSAYCDLDAQAMSNTTTDHIRDEACVTELVEEVS
;
A
#
# COMPACT_ATOMS: atom_id res chain seq x y z
N MET A 1 36.93 -9.88 -52.12
CA MET A 1 35.89 -8.97 -52.61
C MET A 1 34.95 -9.75 -53.53
N LEU A 2 33.70 -10.00 -53.16
CA LEU A 2 33.04 -9.79 -51.86
C LEU A 2 32.01 -10.93 -51.67
N LEU A 3 32.46 -12.19 -51.58
CA LEU A 3 32.63 -13.03 -50.36
C LEU A 3 31.30 -13.32 -49.63
N HIS A 4 30.71 -14.54 -49.77
CA HIS A 4 30.99 -15.80 -49.03
C HIS A 4 30.39 -15.77 -47.61
N THR A 5 29.68 -16.75 -47.00
CA THR A 5 29.44 -18.22 -47.10
C THR A 5 28.23 -18.51 -46.15
N SER A 6 27.21 -19.35 -46.39
CA SER A 6 27.13 -20.82 -46.60
C SER A 6 27.54 -21.73 -45.41
N LYS A 7 26.56 -22.57 -44.96
CA LYS A 7 26.67 -23.99 -44.49
C LYS A 7 27.24 -24.23 -43.07
N THR A 8 26.88 -25.25 -42.27
CA THR A 8 26.04 -26.46 -42.39
C THR A 8 25.76 -27.06 -40.99
N ALA A 9 24.63 -27.79 -40.89
CA ALA A 9 24.43 -29.14 -40.32
C ALA A 9 24.76 -29.51 -38.84
N ALA A 10 23.68 -29.91 -38.15
CA ALA A 10 23.41 -31.21 -37.52
C ALA A 10 24.47 -31.89 -36.63
N ASN A 11 24.03 -32.24 -35.41
CA ASN A 11 24.15 -33.61 -34.89
C ASN A 11 23.10 -33.88 -33.79
N LEU A 12 22.32 -34.96 -34.02
CA LEU A 12 21.63 -35.75 -33.00
C LEU A 12 22.63 -36.30 -31.98
N VAL A 13 22.25 -36.43 -30.71
CA VAL A 13 22.39 -37.70 -29.93
C VAL A 13 21.38 -37.68 -28.76
N THR A 14 20.67 -38.80 -28.62
CA THR A 14 19.71 -39.19 -27.59
C THR A 14 20.36 -39.69 -26.29
N CYS A 15 19.61 -39.51 -25.21
CA CYS A 15 19.61 -40.17 -23.88
C CYS A 15 20.43 -41.48 -23.71
N THR A 16 21.17 -41.61 -22.60
CA THR A 16 21.27 -42.85 -21.79
C THR A 16 21.98 -42.60 -20.45
N ASP A 17 21.32 -43.07 -19.38
CA ASP A 17 21.81 -43.61 -18.09
C ASP A 17 22.97 -42.96 -17.31
N LEU A 18 22.74 -42.75 -16.00
CA LEU A 18 23.36 -43.60 -14.96
C LEU A 18 22.87 -43.25 -13.54
N THR A 19 22.05 -44.15 -13.00
CA THR A 19 21.92 -44.42 -11.57
C THR A 19 23.21 -44.96 -10.94
N LYS A 20 23.36 -44.76 -9.62
CA LYS A 20 24.22 -45.43 -8.61
C LYS A 20 25.54 -44.75 -8.24
N ARG A 21 25.60 -44.27 -7.00
CA ARG A 21 26.43 -44.79 -5.87
C ARG A 21 26.39 -43.76 -4.73
N SER A 22 25.63 -43.95 -3.65
CA SER A 22 25.93 -44.79 -2.48
C SER A 22 27.28 -44.51 -1.79
N ALA A 23 27.15 -43.83 -0.65
CA ALA A 23 27.73 -44.15 0.65
C ALA A 23 29.23 -43.99 0.93
N SER A 24 29.44 -43.45 2.14
CA SER A 24 30.52 -43.65 3.10
C SER A 24 31.86 -42.98 2.84
N PHE A 25 32.19 -42.01 3.69
CA PHE A 25 33.37 -42.12 4.54
C PHE A 25 33.06 -41.66 5.96
N ALA A 26 33.38 -42.54 6.90
CA ALA A 26 33.16 -42.47 8.34
C ALA A 26 34.24 -41.61 9.02
N ALA A 27 33.85 -40.87 10.06
CA ALA A 27 34.23 -41.04 11.47
C ALA A 27 35.60 -40.47 11.88
N ILE A 28 35.60 -39.66 12.95
CA ILE A 28 36.40 -39.83 14.17
C ILE A 28 35.86 -38.88 15.28
N SER A 29 35.95 -39.40 16.49
CA SER A 29 35.38 -39.03 17.79
C SER A 29 36.13 -37.94 18.58
N HIS A 30 35.40 -37.32 19.52
CA HIS A 30 35.77 -36.76 20.84
C HIS A 30 37.17 -36.14 21.07
N ALA A 31 37.20 -34.85 21.42
CA ALA A 31 37.94 -34.30 22.57
C ALA A 31 37.53 -32.84 22.88
N ASP A 32 37.33 -32.54 24.15
CA ASP A 32 37.18 -31.19 24.74
C ASP A 32 38.40 -30.30 24.47
N ALA A 33 38.18 -29.02 24.16
CA ALA A 33 39.00 -27.89 24.61
C ALA A 33 38.31 -26.57 24.28
N GLY A 34 38.23 -25.68 25.26
CA GLY A 34 37.53 -24.40 25.18
C GLY A 34 38.10 -23.41 24.16
N GLY A 35 37.21 -22.54 23.69
CA GLY A 35 37.54 -21.38 22.87
C GLY A 35 36.34 -20.45 22.81
N MET A 36 36.44 -19.32 23.47
CA MET A 36 35.51 -18.19 23.40
C MET A 36 35.30 -17.76 21.94
N SER A 37 34.05 -17.58 21.53
CA SER A 37 33.67 -16.54 20.57
C SER A 37 32.28 -16.04 20.92
N GLN A 38 32.22 -14.79 21.35
CA GLN A 38 31.00 -14.02 21.65
C GLN A 38 30.07 -14.06 20.44
N SER A 39 28.86 -14.58 20.63
CA SER A 39 27.72 -14.27 19.78
C SER A 39 27.06 -13.01 20.33
N ASP A 40 27.15 -11.93 19.57
CA ASP A 40 26.45 -10.68 19.85
C ASP A 40 24.95 -10.95 19.89
N THR A 41 24.46 -11.07 21.12
CA THR A 41 23.04 -11.20 21.43
C THR A 41 22.51 -9.77 21.40
N TYR A 42 21.61 -9.46 20.46
CA TYR A 42 20.84 -8.20 20.46
C TYR A 42 20.06 -8.12 21.78
N GLN A 43 20.68 -7.52 22.80
CA GLN A 43 20.01 -7.16 24.03
C GLN A 43 19.07 -6.00 23.72
N SER A 44 17.78 -6.26 23.93
CA SER A 44 16.74 -5.28 24.21
C SER A 44 17.25 -4.31 25.30
N SER A 45 17.85 -3.20 24.87
CA SER A 45 18.14 -2.09 25.77
C SER A 45 16.85 -1.31 26.00
N ALA A 46 16.26 -1.55 27.18
CA ALA A 46 15.16 -0.76 27.68
C ALA A 46 15.57 0.74 27.69
N TYR A 47 14.73 1.57 27.07
CA TYR A 47 14.85 3.02 27.06
C TYR A 47 15.04 3.56 28.49
N LYS A 48 16.22 4.07 28.82
CA LYS A 48 16.39 5.04 29.90
C LYS A 48 16.26 6.44 29.31
N ILE A 49 15.05 6.97 29.41
CA ILE A 49 14.70 8.36 29.10
C ILE A 49 15.48 9.26 30.06
N LYS A 50 16.23 10.22 29.53
CA LYS A 50 16.66 11.39 30.31
C LYS A 50 15.39 12.09 30.79
N GLN A 51 15.13 12.06 32.10
CA GLN A 51 14.19 13.00 32.72
C GLN A 51 14.77 14.41 32.57
N GLY A 52 14.45 15.05 31.44
CA GLY A 52 14.64 16.47 31.24
C GLY A 52 13.40 17.18 31.76
N HIS A 53 13.53 17.78 32.94
CA HIS A 53 12.67 18.88 33.36
C HIS A 53 12.91 20.03 32.37
N ASP A 54 12.04 20.24 31.39
CA ASP A 54 12.08 21.45 30.55
C ASP A 54 10.75 22.18 30.60
N THR A 55 10.74 23.17 31.47
CA THR A 55 9.74 24.24 31.60
C THR A 55 10.00 25.29 30.53
N ASN A 56 9.66 25.03 29.27
CA ASN A 56 9.35 26.04 28.25
C ASN A 56 8.77 25.37 26.99
N ASP A 57 7.50 24.94 27.08
CA ASP A 57 6.79 24.18 26.05
C ASP A 57 6.30 25.15 24.94
N SER A 58 7.21 25.56 24.03
CA SER A 58 6.78 26.32 22.85
C SER A 58 5.92 25.42 21.98
N ALA A 59 4.65 25.79 21.82
CA ALA A 59 3.66 24.98 21.11
C ALA A 59 4.09 24.78 19.64
N GLY A 60 4.34 23.52 19.26
CA GLY A 60 4.85 23.14 17.94
C GLY A 60 3.82 22.42 17.07
N VAL A 61 4.32 21.63 16.12
CA VAL A 61 3.51 20.68 15.34
C VAL A 61 3.57 19.32 16.04
N ILE A 62 2.43 18.81 16.48
CA ILE A 62 2.31 17.45 17.01
C ILE A 62 1.67 16.56 15.96
N ILE A 63 2.27 15.38 15.72
CA ILE A 63 1.78 14.37 14.80
C ILE A 63 1.47 13.10 15.61
N ILE A 64 0.22 12.65 15.58
CA ILE A 64 -0.25 11.43 16.26
C ILE A 64 -0.29 10.29 15.25
N GLY A 65 0.60 9.32 15.41
CA GLY A 65 0.74 8.16 14.54
C GLY A 65 1.99 8.26 13.67
N ALA A 66 2.89 7.31 13.84
CA ALA A 66 4.18 7.27 13.15
C ALA A 66 4.29 6.09 12.17
N GLY A 67 3.18 5.78 11.50
CA GLY A 67 3.16 4.92 10.33
C GLY A 67 3.67 5.66 9.08
N MET A 68 3.46 5.07 7.89
CA MET A 68 3.95 5.63 6.62
C MET A 68 3.54 7.09 6.40
N ALA A 69 2.28 7.45 6.69
CA ALA A 69 1.77 8.82 6.51
C ALA A 69 2.44 9.83 7.46
N GLY A 70 2.39 9.58 8.77
CA GLY A 70 2.91 10.51 9.78
C GLY A 70 4.43 10.67 9.75
N SER A 71 5.16 9.58 9.51
CA SER A 71 6.63 9.63 9.38
C SER A 71 7.06 10.40 8.14
N ARG A 72 6.45 10.14 6.97
CA ARG A 72 6.72 10.90 5.75
C ARG A 72 6.41 12.38 5.95
N PHE A 73 5.23 12.68 6.50
CA PHE A 73 4.79 14.05 6.77
C PHE A 73 5.76 14.78 7.70
N ALA A 74 6.24 14.15 8.78
CA ALA A 74 7.20 14.76 9.69
C ALA A 74 8.51 15.15 8.98
N ILE A 75 9.07 14.24 8.19
CA ILE A 75 10.32 14.45 7.44
C ILE A 75 10.14 15.54 6.38
N GLU A 76 9.08 15.47 5.59
CA GLU A 76 8.84 16.42 4.50
C GLU A 76 8.51 17.81 5.00
N LEU A 77 7.72 17.93 6.09
CA LEU A 77 7.46 19.22 6.72
C LEU A 77 8.76 19.82 7.28
N ALA A 78 9.61 19.03 7.96
CA ALA A 78 10.87 19.53 8.50
C ALA A 78 11.80 20.06 7.39
N ARG A 79 11.94 19.30 6.29
CA ARG A 79 12.70 19.72 5.11
C ARG A 79 12.13 21.00 4.49
N ALA A 80 10.80 21.07 4.35
CA ALA A 80 10.10 22.22 3.82
C ALA A 80 10.31 23.48 4.68
N GLN A 81 10.28 23.36 6.01
CA GLN A 81 10.56 24.45 6.94
C GLN A 81 12.01 24.94 6.81
N GLN A 82 12.99 24.04 6.78
CA GLN A 82 14.41 24.39 6.63
C GLN A 82 14.68 25.12 5.31
N GLN A 83 14.13 24.62 4.20
CA GLN A 83 14.28 25.25 2.89
C GLN A 83 13.67 26.67 2.89
N SER A 84 12.47 26.84 3.44
CA SER A 84 11.82 28.15 3.44
C SER A 84 12.56 29.18 4.30
N ILE A 85 13.11 28.75 5.44
CA ILE A 85 13.94 29.61 6.29
C ILE A 85 15.22 30.01 5.56
N GLN A 86 15.85 29.08 4.83
CA GLN A 86 17.04 29.37 4.03
C GLN A 86 16.75 30.39 2.92
N GLU A 87 15.65 30.24 2.19
CA GLU A 87 15.20 31.17 1.14
C GLU A 87 14.93 32.59 1.70
N LYS A 88 14.24 32.69 2.84
CA LYS A 88 14.00 33.98 3.51
C LYS A 88 15.28 34.63 4.03
N ASN A 89 16.14 33.85 4.67
CA ASN A 89 17.39 34.37 5.23
C ASN A 89 18.37 34.82 4.12
N ALA A 90 18.35 34.18 2.95
CA ALA A 90 19.10 34.64 1.78
C ALA A 90 18.62 36.02 1.28
N HIS A 91 17.30 36.28 1.35
CA HIS A 91 16.71 37.56 0.97
C HIS A 91 16.83 38.68 2.03
N LEU A 92 17.18 38.36 3.28
CA LEU A 92 17.25 39.29 4.44
C LEU A 92 18.67 39.77 4.76
N SER A 93 19.54 39.93 3.75
CA SER A 93 20.90 40.46 3.91
C SER A 93 20.89 41.93 4.43
N GLY A 94 20.71 42.13 5.74
CA GLY A 94 20.81 43.46 6.38
C GLY A 94 19.99 43.75 7.64
N MET A 95 19.19 42.83 8.20
CA MET A 95 18.43 43.06 9.44
C MET A 95 18.89 42.19 10.62
N THR A 96 18.70 42.69 11.84
CA THR A 96 19.18 42.12 13.12
C THR A 96 18.57 40.75 13.45
N LEU A 97 19.33 39.90 14.17
CA LEU A 97 19.02 38.55 14.66
C LEU A 97 17.68 38.34 15.42
N ALA A 98 16.91 39.40 15.67
CA ALA A 98 15.64 39.35 16.41
C ALA A 98 14.42 38.91 15.57
N ASP A 99 14.52 38.94 14.23
CA ASP A 99 13.42 38.61 13.30
C ASP A 99 13.61 37.28 12.55
N ALA A 100 14.57 36.44 12.97
CA ALA A 100 14.86 35.17 12.32
C ALA A 100 13.66 34.21 12.45
N CYS A 101 13.14 33.70 11.32
CA CYS A 101 12.14 32.64 11.33
C CYS A 101 12.75 31.35 11.93
N VAL A 102 12.25 30.94 13.10
CA VAL A 102 12.61 29.67 13.74
C VAL A 102 11.60 28.61 13.33
N PRO A 103 12.02 27.39 12.94
CA PRO A 103 11.08 26.33 12.59
C PRO A 103 10.21 25.96 13.79
N LEU A 104 8.94 25.61 13.55
CA LEU A 104 8.10 25.08 14.63
C LEU A 104 8.63 23.70 15.02
N PRO A 105 8.85 23.41 16.32
CA PRO A 105 9.31 22.09 16.73
C PRO A 105 8.29 21.03 16.33
N ILE A 106 8.78 19.91 15.79
CA ILE A 106 7.94 18.79 15.34
C ILE A 106 8.08 17.65 16.34
N THR A 107 6.95 17.18 16.87
CA THR A 107 6.87 15.98 17.73
C THR A 107 6.04 14.91 17.04
N LEU A 108 6.65 13.75 16.79
CA LEU A 108 6.02 12.58 16.20
C LEU A 108 5.78 11.51 17.28
N ILE A 109 4.52 11.11 17.48
CA ILE A 109 4.12 10.21 18.55
C ILE A 109 3.66 8.88 17.95
N SER A 110 4.14 7.77 18.49
CA SER A 110 3.76 6.42 18.06
C SER A 110 3.41 5.54 19.25
N LYS A 111 2.25 4.89 19.16
CA LYS A 111 1.89 3.80 20.07
C LYS A 111 2.82 2.59 19.88
N GLU A 112 3.24 2.32 18.65
CA GLU A 112 4.18 1.25 18.34
C GLU A 112 5.62 1.68 18.71
N PRO A 113 6.48 0.77 19.21
CA PRO A 113 7.86 1.09 19.52
C PRO A 113 8.72 1.27 18.26
N GLN A 114 8.33 0.66 17.13
CA GLN A 114 8.94 0.88 15.82
C GLN A 114 8.23 2.02 15.09
N VAL A 115 9.01 2.91 14.47
CA VAL A 115 8.51 4.13 13.83
C VAL A 115 8.92 4.14 12.36
N GLY A 116 7.98 4.55 11.49
CA GLY A 116 8.26 4.89 10.11
C GLY A 116 8.73 3.73 9.25
N TYR A 117 8.11 2.56 9.37
CA TYR A 117 8.38 1.42 8.50
C TYR A 117 7.27 1.21 7.45
N ASN A 118 7.65 0.61 6.32
CA ASN A 118 6.78 0.29 5.21
C ASN A 118 5.95 -0.95 5.55
N ARG A 119 4.72 -0.73 6.02
CA ARG A 119 3.81 -1.80 6.44
C ARG A 119 3.47 -2.80 5.33
N ILE A 120 3.61 -2.42 4.06
CA ILE A 120 3.35 -3.33 2.94
C ILE A 120 4.49 -4.34 2.75
N MET A 121 5.66 -4.09 3.35
CA MET A 121 6.77 -5.03 3.34
C MET A 121 6.64 -6.11 4.42
N LEU A 122 5.63 -6.03 5.30
CA LEU A 122 5.43 -7.07 6.31
C LEU A 122 5.10 -8.44 5.71
N SER A 123 4.50 -8.51 4.51
CA SER A 123 4.26 -9.78 3.80
C SER A 123 5.60 -10.47 3.41
N PRO A 124 6.56 -9.80 2.73
CA PRO A 124 7.93 -10.30 2.55
C PRO A 124 8.69 -10.61 3.85
N VAL A 125 8.47 -9.85 4.92
CA VAL A 125 9.10 -10.15 6.22
C VAL A 125 8.53 -11.45 6.79
N LEU A 126 7.21 -11.63 6.73
CA LEU A 126 6.54 -12.85 7.18
C LEU A 126 6.98 -14.08 6.36
N SER A 127 7.20 -13.93 5.06
CA SER A 127 7.71 -15.01 4.19
C SER A 127 9.20 -15.29 4.40
N GLY A 128 9.93 -14.42 5.11
CA GLY A 128 11.37 -14.52 5.31
C GLY A 128 12.22 -14.06 4.12
N GLU A 129 11.61 -13.41 3.12
CA GLU A 129 12.29 -12.87 1.94
C GLU A 129 13.01 -11.54 2.22
N THR A 130 12.64 -10.84 3.31
CA THR A 130 13.19 -9.53 3.66
C THR A 130 13.34 -9.41 5.17
N ALA A 131 14.41 -8.75 5.64
CA ALA A 131 14.58 -8.46 7.06
C ALA A 131 13.65 -7.31 7.48
N PHE A 132 13.22 -7.27 8.74
CA PHE A 132 12.33 -6.19 9.19
C PHE A 132 13.03 -4.82 9.13
N GLU A 133 14.33 -4.80 9.36
CA GLU A 133 15.18 -3.61 9.35
C GLU A 133 15.19 -2.93 7.97
N ASP A 134 15.06 -3.71 6.89
CA ASP A 134 14.99 -3.18 5.51
C ASP A 134 13.64 -2.53 5.19
N THR A 135 12.69 -2.55 6.13
CA THR A 135 11.37 -1.94 5.96
C THR A 135 11.31 -0.49 6.44
N TYR A 136 12.31 0.00 7.18
CA TYR A 136 12.34 1.40 7.61
C TYR A 136 12.34 2.35 6.40
N LEU A 137 11.48 3.36 6.44
CA LEU A 137 11.40 4.41 5.42
C LEU A 137 12.52 5.44 5.59
N TYR A 138 12.94 5.65 6.85
CA TYR A 138 13.93 6.62 7.27
C TYR A 138 14.71 6.06 8.44
N ASP A 139 16.00 6.36 8.49
CA ASP A 139 16.84 5.99 9.62
C ASP A 139 16.56 6.91 10.81
N LYS A 140 16.87 6.44 12.01
CA LYS A 140 16.78 7.26 13.23
C LYS A 140 17.57 8.57 13.10
N ALA A 141 18.73 8.51 12.45
CA ALA A 141 19.59 9.66 12.21
C ALA A 141 18.92 10.75 11.35
N ASP A 142 17.99 10.39 10.45
CA ASP A 142 17.26 11.36 9.62
C ASP A 142 16.33 12.23 10.48
N TYR A 143 15.62 11.63 11.43
CA TYR A 143 14.76 12.37 12.36
C TYR A 143 15.59 13.29 13.26
N GLU A 144 16.71 12.79 13.80
CA GLU A 144 17.61 13.56 14.65
C GLU A 144 18.25 14.74 13.90
N ALA A 145 18.72 14.53 12.66
CA ALA A 145 19.30 15.57 11.82
C ALA A 145 18.30 16.69 11.46
N LEU A 146 17.01 16.35 11.37
CA LEU A 146 15.93 17.29 11.10
C LEU A 146 15.32 17.91 12.37
N GLY A 147 15.82 17.55 13.55
CA GLY A 147 15.32 18.08 14.83
C GLY A 147 13.91 17.59 15.20
N ILE A 148 13.48 16.45 14.67
CA ILE A 148 12.17 15.87 14.96
C ILE A 148 12.26 15.08 16.27
N THR A 149 11.39 15.41 17.23
CA THR A 149 11.26 14.66 18.47
C THR A 149 10.37 13.45 18.25
N VAL A 150 10.89 12.24 18.45
CA VAL A 150 10.11 10.99 18.31
C VAL A 150 9.79 10.41 19.68
N LEU A 151 8.50 10.25 19.97
CA LEU A 151 7.95 9.64 21.18
C LEU A 151 7.32 8.28 20.82
N ALA A 152 8.13 7.23 20.81
CA ALA A 152 7.71 5.86 20.47
C ALA A 152 7.25 5.08 21.72
N GLY A 153 6.33 4.13 21.52
CA GLY A 153 5.73 3.34 22.61
C GLY A 153 4.78 4.13 23.52
N LEU A 154 4.35 5.33 23.12
CA LEU A 154 3.42 6.18 23.86
C LEU A 154 2.16 6.42 23.05
N SER A 155 1.01 6.33 23.70
CA SER A 155 -0.28 6.63 23.08
C SER A 155 -0.86 7.96 23.57
N VAL A 156 -1.71 8.56 22.74
CA VAL A 156 -2.44 9.78 23.09
C VAL A 156 -3.81 9.39 23.62
N ASP A 157 -4.08 9.70 24.88
CA ASP A 157 -5.34 9.41 25.56
C ASP A 157 -6.43 10.40 25.20
N THR A 158 -6.07 11.68 25.08
CA THR A 158 -7.05 12.77 24.94
C THR A 158 -6.46 13.91 24.13
N ILE A 159 -7.27 14.48 23.23
CA ILE A 159 -7.01 15.77 22.60
C ILE A 159 -8.02 16.77 23.19
N ASN A 160 -7.53 17.90 23.67
CA ASN A 160 -8.37 19.04 24.02
C ASN A 160 -8.21 20.12 22.95
N THR A 161 -9.20 20.23 22.07
CA THR A 161 -9.20 21.13 20.92
C THR A 161 -9.36 22.60 21.33
N GLU A 162 -10.16 22.89 22.37
CA GLU A 162 -10.39 24.24 22.89
C GLU A 162 -9.12 24.86 23.50
N ARG A 163 -8.37 24.07 24.26
CA ARG A 163 -7.15 24.52 24.97
C ARG A 163 -5.86 24.18 24.23
N GLN A 164 -5.97 23.51 23.08
CA GLN A 164 -4.89 23.07 22.20
C GLN A 164 -3.77 22.31 22.91
N TYR A 165 -4.14 21.20 23.57
CA TYR A 165 -3.16 20.27 24.13
C TYR A 165 -3.58 18.82 23.94
N ILE A 166 -2.61 17.93 24.02
CA ILE A 166 -2.83 16.49 24.12
C ILE A 166 -2.36 15.96 25.48
N LYS A 167 -2.97 14.86 25.93
CA LYS A 167 -2.53 14.10 27.09
C LYS A 167 -2.07 12.72 26.63
N LEU A 168 -0.88 12.31 27.04
CA LEU A 168 -0.31 10.99 26.79
C LEU A 168 -0.76 10.00 27.88
N ASP A 169 -0.65 8.71 27.57
CA ASP A 169 -0.95 7.60 28.49
C ASP A 169 -0.06 7.55 29.74
N ASP A 170 1.13 8.13 29.67
CA ASP A 170 2.03 8.32 30.82
C ASP A 170 1.67 9.55 31.69
N GLY A 171 0.62 10.28 31.33
CA GLY A 171 0.12 11.45 32.03
C GLY A 171 0.76 12.78 31.62
N GLN A 172 1.77 12.78 30.75
CA GLN A 172 2.35 14.02 30.22
C GLN A 172 1.32 14.80 29.40
N VAL A 173 1.41 16.13 29.48
CA VAL A 173 0.59 17.06 28.70
C VAL A 173 1.49 17.86 27.78
N ARG A 174 1.11 17.98 26.51
CA ARG A 174 1.88 18.72 25.48
C ARG A 174 0.97 19.70 24.76
N ARG A 175 1.34 20.98 24.70
CA ARG A 175 0.61 21.99 23.93
C ARG A 175 1.01 21.93 22.46
N TYR A 176 0.07 22.22 21.57
CA TYR A 176 0.34 22.27 20.13
C TYR A 176 -0.13 23.58 19.51
N ALA A 177 0.60 24.06 18.51
CA ALA A 177 0.15 25.10 17.59
C ALA A 177 -0.61 24.49 16.41
N LYS A 178 -0.19 23.30 15.96
CA LYS A 178 -0.84 22.48 14.93
C LYS A 178 -0.85 21.03 15.36
N LEU A 179 -1.97 20.34 15.15
CA LEU A 179 -2.10 18.91 15.42
C LEU A 179 -2.45 18.15 14.14
N VAL A 180 -1.72 17.09 13.86
CA VAL A 180 -1.97 16.20 12.72
C VAL A 180 -2.30 14.81 13.24
N ILE A 181 -3.48 14.30 12.90
CA ILE A 181 -3.92 12.95 13.24
C ILE A 181 -3.62 12.03 12.06
N ALA A 182 -2.62 11.16 12.23
CA ALA A 182 -2.15 10.18 11.25
C ALA A 182 -2.26 8.75 11.81
N THR A 183 -3.37 8.46 12.48
CA THR A 183 -3.59 7.24 13.27
C THR A 183 -3.85 5.99 12.42
N GLY A 184 -4.02 6.16 11.11
CA GLY A 184 -4.18 5.06 10.15
C GLY A 184 -5.41 4.20 10.45
N SER A 185 -5.25 2.88 10.35
CA SER A 185 -6.33 1.90 10.48
C SER A 185 -5.90 0.67 11.28
N THR A 186 -6.86 0.02 11.94
CA THR A 186 -6.71 -1.29 12.59
C THR A 186 -7.32 -2.41 11.77
N ALA A 187 -6.82 -3.64 11.92
CA ALA A 187 -7.46 -4.81 11.33
C ALA A 187 -8.90 -4.97 11.83
N ARG A 188 -9.82 -5.29 10.92
CA ARG A 188 -11.22 -5.53 11.26
C ARG A 188 -11.36 -6.93 11.85
N ILE A 189 -11.96 -7.02 13.02
CA ILE A 189 -12.32 -8.28 13.68
C ILE A 189 -13.82 -8.50 13.51
N ILE A 190 -14.22 -9.68 13.02
CA ILE A 190 -15.63 -10.07 12.99
C ILE A 190 -15.96 -10.68 14.34
N PRO A 191 -17.04 -10.23 15.03
CA PRO A 191 -17.38 -10.69 16.36
C PRO A 191 -18.05 -12.08 16.33
N PHE A 192 -17.41 -13.05 15.68
CA PHE A 192 -17.81 -14.45 15.78
C PHE A 192 -17.76 -14.91 17.24
N PRO A 193 -18.56 -15.92 17.62
CA PRO A 193 -18.32 -16.62 18.88
C PRO A 193 -16.85 -17.04 18.97
N ASN A 194 -16.23 -16.73 20.12
CA ASN A 194 -14.82 -16.98 20.45
C ASN A 194 -13.77 -16.19 19.63
N HIS A 195 -14.12 -15.04 19.04
CA HIS A 195 -13.16 -14.20 18.29
C HIS A 195 -12.00 -13.62 19.10
N THR A 196 -12.02 -13.70 20.43
CA THR A 196 -10.93 -13.28 21.32
C THR A 196 -10.12 -14.46 21.88
N ALA A 197 -10.41 -15.69 21.43
CA ALA A 197 -9.71 -16.89 21.92
C ALA A 197 -8.23 -16.88 21.56
N LYS A 198 -7.42 -17.61 22.33
CA LYS A 198 -5.99 -17.77 22.02
C LYS A 198 -5.84 -18.53 20.69
N GLY A 199 -5.03 -17.98 19.79
CA GLY A 199 -4.89 -18.50 18.42
C GLY A 199 -5.68 -17.73 17.37
N VAL A 200 -6.49 -16.75 17.76
CA VAL A 200 -7.03 -15.76 16.82
C VAL A 200 -5.99 -14.66 16.61
N GLN A 201 -5.55 -14.49 15.37
CA GLN A 201 -4.55 -13.51 14.96
C GLN A 201 -5.14 -12.56 13.92
N VAL A 202 -4.51 -11.40 13.79
CA VAL A 202 -4.66 -10.49 12.65
C VAL A 202 -3.31 -10.39 11.94
N PHE A 203 -3.23 -9.64 10.85
CA PHE A 203 -1.97 -9.37 10.17
C PHE A 203 -1.89 -7.91 9.77
N ARG A 204 -1.23 -7.09 10.58
CA ARG A 204 -1.22 -5.64 10.40
C ARG A 204 0.03 -4.96 10.94
N GLU A 205 0.54 -5.39 12.09
CA GLU A 205 1.69 -4.81 12.80
C GLU A 205 2.86 -5.81 12.87
N VAL A 206 4.04 -5.32 13.26
CA VAL A 206 5.23 -6.19 13.42
C VAL A 206 5.06 -7.24 14.51
N ALA A 207 4.27 -6.92 15.55
CA ALA A 207 3.90 -7.87 16.59
C ALA A 207 3.13 -9.07 16.01
N ASP A 208 2.26 -8.84 15.03
CA ASP A 208 1.50 -9.89 14.36
C ASP A 208 2.42 -10.81 13.55
N VAL A 209 3.41 -10.24 12.84
CA VAL A 209 4.42 -11.03 12.11
C VAL A 209 5.12 -11.99 13.08
N THR A 210 5.57 -11.49 14.23
CA THR A 210 6.26 -12.28 15.24
C THR A 210 5.39 -13.44 15.76
N ALA A 211 4.12 -13.16 16.03
CA ALA A 211 3.16 -14.17 16.47
C ALA A 211 2.94 -15.23 15.37
N LEU A 212 2.65 -14.80 14.14
CA LEU A 212 2.40 -15.67 12.99
C LEU A 212 3.62 -16.54 12.64
N THR A 213 4.83 -15.97 12.59
CA THR A 213 6.06 -16.76 12.37
C THR A 213 6.24 -17.85 13.42
N SER A 214 5.82 -17.61 14.67
CA SER A 214 5.89 -18.60 15.75
C SER A 214 4.95 -19.80 15.51
N TYR A 215 3.75 -19.55 14.96
CA TYR A 215 2.82 -20.61 14.53
C TYR A 215 3.39 -21.40 13.33
N ALA A 216 3.94 -20.69 12.34
CA ALA A 216 4.47 -21.31 11.13
C ALA A 216 5.62 -22.30 11.42
N ARG A 217 6.58 -21.90 12.26
CA ARG A 217 7.74 -22.73 12.63
C ARG A 217 7.38 -24.01 13.40
N GLN A 218 6.18 -24.09 13.95
CA GLN A 218 5.66 -25.28 14.62
C GLN A 218 4.94 -26.24 13.66
N ASN A 219 4.95 -25.98 12.35
CA ASN A 219 4.23 -26.74 11.31
C ASN A 219 2.73 -26.87 11.61
N GLN A 220 2.16 -25.86 12.25
CA GLN A 220 0.75 -25.83 12.64
C GLN A 220 -0.16 -25.60 11.43
N THR A 221 -1.43 -25.97 11.61
CA THR A 221 -2.50 -25.80 10.63
C THR A 221 -3.17 -24.46 10.86
N GLY A 222 -3.18 -23.60 9.85
CA GLY A 222 -3.78 -22.27 9.93
C GLY A 222 -4.94 -22.10 8.96
N LEU A 223 -5.98 -21.38 9.39
CA LEU A 223 -7.05 -20.90 8.52
C LEU A 223 -6.98 -19.38 8.38
N VAL A 224 -7.00 -18.87 7.16
CA VAL A 224 -7.17 -17.42 6.91
C VAL A 224 -8.62 -17.14 6.55
N ILE A 225 -9.28 -16.25 7.28
CA ILE A 225 -10.63 -15.78 6.94
C ILE A 225 -10.51 -14.56 6.05
N GLY A 226 -10.87 -14.71 4.78
CA GLY A 226 -10.87 -13.66 3.75
C GLY A 226 -9.90 -13.92 2.60
N GLY A 227 -10.45 -14.10 1.39
CA GLY A 227 -9.71 -14.24 0.13
C GLY A 227 -9.28 -12.91 -0.51
N GLY A 228 -9.02 -11.89 0.31
CA GLY A 228 -8.48 -10.59 -0.11
C GLY A 228 -6.96 -10.59 -0.21
N VAL A 229 -6.38 -9.52 -0.76
CA VAL A 229 -4.93 -9.35 -1.01
C VAL A 229 -4.08 -9.78 0.19
N LEU A 230 -4.34 -9.15 1.33
CA LEU A 230 -3.60 -9.39 2.58
C LEU A 230 -3.77 -10.83 3.11
N GLY A 231 -4.96 -11.42 2.94
CA GLY A 231 -5.22 -12.79 3.38
C GLY A 231 -4.46 -13.81 2.53
N LEU A 232 -4.43 -13.60 1.20
CA LEU A 232 -3.66 -14.44 0.29
C LEU A 232 -2.15 -14.30 0.53
N GLU A 233 -1.66 -13.07 0.69
CA GLU A 233 -0.25 -12.82 1.00
C GLU A 233 0.17 -13.48 2.32
N ALA A 234 -0.63 -13.34 3.38
CA ALA A 234 -0.38 -14.00 4.66
C ALA A 234 -0.38 -15.53 4.53
N ALA A 235 -1.36 -16.10 3.83
CA ALA A 235 -1.45 -17.55 3.62
C ALA A 235 -0.22 -18.10 2.87
N CYS A 236 0.20 -17.42 1.80
CA CYS A 236 1.40 -17.79 1.06
C CYS A 236 2.67 -17.66 1.89
N ALA A 237 2.84 -16.55 2.60
CA ALA A 237 4.01 -16.31 3.45
C ALA A 237 4.12 -17.37 4.55
N MET A 238 3.01 -17.70 5.21
CA MET A 238 2.95 -18.74 6.23
C MET A 238 3.20 -20.14 5.67
N ALA A 239 2.67 -20.46 4.49
CA ALA A 239 2.91 -21.73 3.81
C ALA A 239 4.39 -21.89 3.43
N ALA A 240 5.04 -20.83 2.93
CA ALA A 240 6.47 -20.81 2.65
C ALA A 240 7.34 -21.04 3.91
N GLN A 241 6.82 -20.68 5.09
CA GLN A 241 7.45 -20.90 6.39
C GLN A 241 7.10 -22.26 7.04
N GLY A 242 6.34 -23.13 6.36
CA GLY A 242 6.07 -24.51 6.78
C GLY A 242 4.70 -24.77 7.40
N ALA A 243 3.85 -23.74 7.59
CA ALA A 243 2.48 -23.96 8.05
C ALA A 243 1.60 -24.59 6.96
N ARG A 244 0.62 -25.40 7.37
CA ARG A 244 -0.44 -25.90 6.47
C ARG A 244 -1.56 -24.86 6.42
N MET A 245 -1.68 -24.13 5.32
CA MET A 245 -2.60 -23.00 5.20
C MET A 245 -3.81 -23.31 4.34
N THR A 246 -4.97 -22.88 4.81
CA THR A 246 -6.21 -22.87 4.02
C THR A 246 -6.86 -21.49 4.10
N VAL A 247 -7.23 -20.91 2.96
CA VAL A 247 -7.99 -19.65 2.89
C VAL A 247 -9.47 -19.99 2.82
N VAL A 248 -10.25 -19.46 3.76
CA VAL A 248 -11.71 -19.55 3.81
C VAL A 248 -12.29 -18.24 3.28
N HIS A 249 -13.08 -18.31 2.21
CA HIS A 249 -13.65 -17.14 1.57
C HIS A 249 -15.12 -17.36 1.23
N THR A 250 -15.94 -16.33 1.42
CA THR A 250 -17.38 -16.39 1.18
C THR A 250 -17.74 -16.37 -0.31
N GLY A 251 -16.87 -15.80 -1.15
CA GLY A 251 -17.09 -15.75 -2.59
C GLY A 251 -16.65 -17.04 -3.29
N ASP A 252 -17.15 -17.24 -4.50
CA ASP A 252 -16.83 -18.40 -5.34
C ASP A 252 -15.39 -18.38 -5.88
N TYR A 253 -14.71 -17.24 -5.75
CA TYR A 253 -13.31 -17.08 -6.11
C TYR A 253 -12.64 -15.96 -5.29
N VAL A 254 -11.31 -16.01 -5.21
CA VAL A 254 -10.48 -15.05 -4.47
C VAL A 254 -10.35 -13.71 -5.21
N LEU A 255 -10.06 -12.63 -4.48
CA LEU A 255 -10.00 -11.25 -5.04
C LEU A 255 -11.22 -10.88 -5.88
N ASN A 256 -12.41 -11.31 -5.46
CA ASN A 256 -13.65 -11.15 -6.24
C ASN A 256 -14.13 -9.71 -6.46
N ARG A 257 -13.38 -8.72 -5.95
CA ARG A 257 -13.59 -7.29 -6.21
C ARG A 257 -12.57 -6.71 -7.19
N GLN A 258 -11.51 -7.45 -7.52
CA GLN A 258 -10.39 -6.99 -8.34
C GLN A 258 -10.12 -7.90 -9.53
N LEU A 259 -10.50 -9.17 -9.47
CA LEU A 259 -10.34 -10.11 -10.56
C LEU A 259 -11.69 -10.52 -11.13
N ASP A 260 -11.68 -10.86 -12.41
CA ASP A 260 -12.69 -11.74 -12.97
C ASP A 260 -12.35 -13.21 -12.69
N LEU A 261 -13.31 -14.09 -12.95
CA LEU A 261 -13.18 -15.52 -12.68
C LEU A 261 -11.97 -16.15 -13.40
N SER A 262 -11.59 -15.66 -14.58
CA SER A 262 -10.51 -16.27 -15.37
C SER A 262 -9.14 -15.96 -14.79
N ALA A 263 -8.88 -14.70 -14.43
CA ALA A 263 -7.67 -14.32 -13.72
C ALA A 263 -7.62 -14.97 -12.32
N ALA A 264 -8.77 -15.04 -11.63
CA ALA A 264 -8.86 -15.65 -10.32
C ALA A 264 -8.55 -17.16 -10.37
N GLN A 265 -9.00 -17.90 -11.39
CA GLN A 265 -8.67 -19.31 -11.55
C GLN A 265 -7.16 -19.54 -11.68
N LEU A 266 -6.47 -18.75 -12.50
CA LEU A 266 -5.01 -18.81 -12.63
C LEU A 266 -4.32 -18.56 -11.27
N LEU A 267 -4.78 -17.55 -10.53
CA LEU A 267 -4.29 -17.27 -9.18
C LEU A 267 -4.53 -18.45 -8.23
N GLN A 268 -5.72 -19.03 -8.24
CA GLN A 268 -6.08 -20.14 -7.35
C GLN A 268 -5.25 -21.39 -7.63
N ASP A 269 -4.95 -21.68 -8.89
CA ASP A 269 -4.08 -22.79 -9.28
C ASP A 269 -2.66 -22.56 -8.78
N GLU A 270 -2.14 -21.33 -8.95
CA GLU A 270 -0.83 -20.94 -8.44
C GLU A 270 -0.75 -21.02 -6.90
N LEU A 271 -1.80 -20.60 -6.19
CA LEU A 271 -1.89 -20.73 -4.73
C LEU A 271 -1.84 -22.19 -4.28
N ARG A 272 -2.57 -23.09 -4.97
CA ARG A 272 -2.54 -24.54 -4.68
C ARG A 272 -1.17 -25.14 -4.93
N CYS A 273 -0.51 -24.76 -6.02
CA CYS A 273 0.88 -25.18 -6.31
C CYS A 273 1.85 -24.77 -5.20
N ARG A 274 1.57 -23.68 -4.48
CA ARG A 274 2.35 -23.19 -3.34
C ARG A 274 1.91 -23.77 -2.00
N GLY A 275 1.07 -24.79 -2.00
CA GLY A 275 0.60 -25.46 -0.78
C GLY A 275 -0.47 -24.72 0.00
N VAL A 276 -1.11 -23.70 -0.60
CA VAL A 276 -2.26 -23.00 0.00
C VAL A 276 -3.55 -23.62 -0.51
N SER A 277 -4.32 -24.22 0.39
CA SER A 277 -5.66 -24.74 0.08
C SER A 277 -6.71 -23.64 0.13
N LEU A 278 -7.84 -23.85 -0.55
CA LEU A 278 -8.91 -22.86 -0.65
C LEU A 278 -10.26 -23.51 -0.34
N GLU A 279 -10.98 -22.92 0.62
CA GLU A 279 -12.38 -23.23 0.94
C GLU A 279 -13.22 -22.03 0.52
N LEU A 280 -13.71 -22.09 -0.72
CA LEU A 280 -14.50 -21.04 -1.37
C LEU A 280 -16.00 -21.29 -1.12
N SER A 281 -16.81 -20.25 -1.34
CA SER A 281 -18.26 -20.27 -1.04
C SER A 281 -18.54 -20.74 0.41
N ALA A 282 -17.64 -20.40 1.33
CA ALA A 282 -17.61 -20.91 2.69
C ALA A 282 -17.84 -19.78 3.70
N ASP A 283 -19.00 -19.80 4.36
CA ASP A 283 -19.36 -18.85 5.40
C ASP A 283 -18.93 -19.34 6.79
N THR A 284 -18.06 -18.58 7.46
CA THR A 284 -17.75 -18.82 8.88
C THR A 284 -18.95 -18.51 9.78
N LYS A 285 -19.28 -19.44 10.68
CA LYS A 285 -20.31 -19.29 11.71
C LYS A 285 -19.70 -18.96 13.07
N ALA A 286 -18.66 -19.69 13.48
CA ALA A 286 -18.02 -19.56 14.77
C ALA A 286 -16.59 -20.08 14.74
N ILE A 287 -15.78 -19.66 15.72
CA ILE A 287 -14.45 -20.21 15.96
C ILE A 287 -14.59 -21.35 16.98
N ALA A 288 -14.14 -22.54 16.60
CA ALA A 288 -14.13 -23.69 17.50
C ALA A 288 -12.93 -23.58 18.45
N ILE A 289 -13.17 -23.85 19.74
CA ILE A 289 -12.13 -23.84 20.78
C ILE A 289 -12.11 -25.17 21.53
N ASN A 290 -10.95 -25.52 22.06
CA ASN A 290 -10.77 -26.67 22.95
C ASN A 290 -11.10 -26.31 24.41
N ASP A 291 -10.96 -27.28 25.33
CA ASP A 291 -11.21 -27.10 26.78
C ASP A 291 -10.28 -26.07 27.45
N LYS A 292 -9.20 -25.64 26.78
CA LYS A 292 -8.25 -24.61 27.23
C LYS A 292 -8.53 -23.23 26.64
N GLU A 293 -9.67 -23.05 25.95
CA GLU A 293 -10.04 -21.81 25.27
C GLU A 293 -9.08 -21.40 24.12
N GLU A 294 -8.42 -22.39 23.52
CA GLU A 294 -7.54 -22.21 22.36
C GLU A 294 -8.24 -22.66 21.09
N VAL A 295 -7.96 -21.99 19.96
CA VAL A 295 -8.48 -22.35 18.64
C VAL A 295 -8.19 -23.83 18.33
N CYS A 296 -9.21 -24.55 17.90
CA CYS A 296 -9.10 -25.90 17.34
C CYS A 296 -9.77 -26.06 15.96
N GLY A 297 -10.40 -25.00 15.44
CA GLY A 297 -10.95 -24.97 14.09
C GLY A 297 -11.93 -23.83 13.81
N LEU A 298 -12.58 -23.89 12.65
CA LEU A 298 -13.68 -23.01 12.24
C LEU A 298 -14.93 -23.83 11.94
N VAL A 299 -16.05 -23.42 12.53
CA VAL A 299 -17.38 -23.94 12.21
C VAL A 299 -17.97 -23.11 11.08
N LEU A 300 -18.35 -23.76 9.99
CA LEU A 300 -19.01 -23.14 8.85
C LEU A 300 -20.54 -23.14 9.03
N LYS A 301 -21.25 -22.25 8.32
CA LYS A 301 -22.71 -22.19 8.35
C LYS A 301 -23.39 -23.43 7.76
N ASP A 302 -22.72 -24.13 6.85
CA ASP A 302 -23.18 -25.39 6.25
C ASP A 302 -23.04 -26.61 7.20
N GLY A 303 -22.50 -26.41 8.40
CA GLY A 303 -22.32 -27.43 9.43
C GLY A 303 -20.96 -28.14 9.40
N ARG A 304 -20.12 -27.92 8.37
CA ARG A 304 -18.75 -28.44 8.36
C ARG A 304 -17.90 -27.75 9.43
N THR A 305 -16.90 -28.48 9.93
CA THR A 305 -15.86 -27.92 10.81
C THR A 305 -14.51 -28.16 10.18
N LEU A 306 -13.75 -27.08 9.97
CA LEU A 306 -12.40 -27.11 9.44
C LEU A 306 -11.41 -27.11 10.61
N PRO A 307 -10.58 -28.14 10.81
CA PRO A 307 -9.62 -28.18 11.92
C PRO A 307 -8.49 -27.17 11.70
N ALA A 308 -8.08 -26.49 12.77
CA ALA A 308 -6.94 -25.56 12.76
C ALA A 308 -6.40 -25.30 14.15
N ASP A 309 -5.11 -25.00 14.25
CA ASP A 309 -4.43 -24.63 15.50
C ASP A 309 -4.47 -23.11 15.73
N PHE A 310 -4.70 -22.33 14.67
CA PHE A 310 -4.85 -20.87 14.72
C PHE A 310 -5.68 -20.37 13.52
N VAL A 311 -6.18 -19.15 13.65
CA VAL A 311 -6.87 -18.45 12.56
C VAL A 311 -6.32 -17.05 12.36
N VAL A 312 -6.28 -16.57 11.12
CA VAL A 312 -5.91 -15.20 10.77
C VAL A 312 -7.13 -14.50 10.20
N MET A 313 -7.59 -13.42 10.84
CA MET A 313 -8.67 -12.59 10.30
C MET A 313 -8.10 -11.54 9.34
N ALA A 314 -8.42 -11.67 8.05
CA ALA A 314 -7.98 -10.77 6.98
C ALA A 314 -9.19 -10.21 6.20
N VAL A 315 -10.14 -9.62 6.93
CA VAL A 315 -11.44 -9.16 6.39
C VAL A 315 -11.54 -7.64 6.20
N GLY A 316 -10.41 -7.00 5.96
CA GLY A 316 -10.27 -5.56 5.78
C GLY A 316 -9.81 -4.82 7.04
N VAL A 317 -9.78 -3.49 6.94
CA VAL A 317 -9.33 -2.59 8.01
C VAL A 317 -10.42 -1.56 8.35
N MET A 318 -10.31 -0.93 9.52
CA MET A 318 -11.19 0.14 9.97
C MET A 318 -10.34 1.37 10.34
N PRO A 319 -10.70 2.58 9.86
CA PRO A 319 -10.06 3.83 10.27
C PRO A 319 -10.02 4.01 11.79
N ASN A 320 -8.89 4.47 12.32
CA ASN A 320 -8.70 4.74 13.75
C ASN A 320 -9.22 6.12 14.13
N THR A 321 -10.53 6.23 14.37
CA THR A 321 -11.21 7.52 14.60
C THR A 321 -11.60 7.79 16.05
N SER A 322 -11.43 6.83 16.96
CA SER A 322 -11.90 6.94 18.35
C SER A 322 -11.39 8.19 19.06
N LEU A 323 -10.11 8.52 18.89
CA LEU A 323 -9.51 9.71 19.49
C LEU A 323 -10.11 11.01 18.92
N ALA A 324 -10.25 11.10 17.60
CA ALA A 324 -10.86 12.25 16.93
C ALA A 324 -12.32 12.47 17.38
N LYS A 325 -13.11 11.39 17.39
CA LYS A 325 -14.51 11.41 17.83
C LYS A 325 -14.64 11.85 19.29
N ALA A 326 -13.82 11.32 20.18
CA ALA A 326 -13.81 11.71 21.60
C ALA A 326 -13.41 13.18 21.81
N SER A 327 -12.73 13.77 20.83
CA SER A 327 -12.25 15.16 20.85
C SER A 327 -13.20 16.15 20.19
N GLY A 328 -14.40 15.68 19.80
CA GLY A 328 -15.44 16.51 19.20
C GLY A 328 -15.28 16.79 17.71
N LEU A 329 -14.39 16.07 17.01
CA LEU A 329 -14.25 16.19 15.55
C LEU A 329 -15.36 15.43 14.83
N ASP A 330 -15.78 15.96 13.68
CA ASP A 330 -16.65 15.27 12.73
C ASP A 330 -16.02 13.96 12.25
N VAL A 331 -16.72 12.87 12.50
CA VAL A 331 -16.32 11.50 12.19
C VAL A 331 -17.52 10.74 11.66
N ASN A 332 -17.32 10.06 10.52
CA ASN A 332 -18.26 9.07 9.99
C ASN A 332 -17.60 7.68 10.01
N ARG A 333 -17.18 7.16 8.85
CA ARG A 333 -16.35 5.95 8.76
C ARG A 333 -14.88 6.30 9.01
N GLY A 334 -14.45 7.48 8.55
CA GLY A 334 -13.16 8.10 8.85
C GLY A 334 -13.32 9.47 9.54
N ILE A 335 -12.20 10.12 9.83
CA ILE A 335 -12.15 11.53 10.24
C ILE A 335 -12.48 12.37 9.01
N VAL A 336 -13.54 13.15 9.08
CA VAL A 336 -13.99 13.95 7.94
C VAL A 336 -13.02 15.11 7.73
N VAL A 337 -12.52 15.25 6.50
CA VAL A 337 -11.66 16.36 6.09
C VAL A 337 -12.16 17.04 4.82
N ASP A 338 -11.65 18.24 4.55
CA ASP A 338 -11.72 18.88 3.24
C ASP A 338 -10.58 18.43 2.30
N ASP A 339 -10.59 18.89 1.06
CA ASP A 339 -9.56 18.59 0.06
C ASP A 339 -8.16 19.15 0.40
N CYS A 340 -8.05 19.99 1.42
CA CYS A 340 -6.80 20.51 1.97
C CYS A 340 -6.40 19.84 3.29
N MET A 341 -7.04 18.72 3.64
CA MET A 341 -6.81 17.89 4.83
C MET A 341 -7.16 18.58 6.16
N HIS A 342 -7.97 19.65 6.16
CA HIS A 342 -8.49 20.25 7.38
C HIS A 342 -9.60 19.39 7.97
N THR A 343 -9.61 19.28 9.30
CA THR A 343 -10.78 18.74 10.01
C THR A 343 -11.79 19.85 10.32
N SER A 344 -12.92 19.47 10.92
CA SER A 344 -13.92 20.41 11.48
C SER A 344 -13.38 21.36 12.56
N CYS A 345 -12.19 21.11 13.12
CA CYS A 345 -11.57 21.98 14.12
C CYS A 345 -10.37 22.76 13.54
N PRO A 346 -10.31 24.09 13.74
CA PRO A 346 -9.13 24.87 13.40
C PRO A 346 -7.86 24.29 14.04
N HIS A 347 -6.76 24.33 13.27
CA HIS A 347 -5.44 23.87 13.69
C HIS A 347 -5.32 22.36 13.94
N VAL A 348 -6.36 21.58 13.61
CA VAL A 348 -6.35 20.12 13.64
C VAL A 348 -6.58 19.59 12.22
N TYR A 349 -5.70 18.70 11.80
CA TYR A 349 -5.63 18.12 10.46
C TYR A 349 -5.62 16.60 10.57
N ALA A 350 -5.96 15.90 9.49
CA ALA A 350 -5.85 14.44 9.46
C ALA A 350 -5.34 13.97 8.09
N ILE A 351 -4.51 12.93 8.09
CA ILE A 351 -3.94 12.31 6.89
C ILE A 351 -3.83 10.79 7.07
N GLY A 352 -3.74 10.05 5.98
CA GLY A 352 -3.59 8.60 5.98
C GLY A 352 -4.93 7.85 5.99
N GLU A 353 -4.87 6.56 6.30
CA GLU A 353 -6.05 5.66 6.27
C GLU A 353 -7.15 6.02 7.28
N CYS A 354 -6.89 6.94 8.23
CA CYS A 354 -7.89 7.39 9.18
C CYS A 354 -8.90 8.39 8.59
N VAL A 355 -8.64 8.92 7.40
CA VAL A 355 -9.38 10.02 6.78
C VAL A 355 -10.57 9.54 5.94
N GLU A 356 -11.63 10.35 5.94
CA GLU A 356 -12.75 10.31 4.99
C GLU A 356 -12.89 11.65 4.27
N LEU A 357 -13.03 11.62 2.95
CA LEU A 357 -13.33 12.79 2.09
C LEU A 357 -14.49 12.42 1.18
N ASP A 358 -15.56 13.22 1.18
CA ASP A 358 -16.77 13.00 0.35
C ASP A 358 -17.36 11.56 0.43
N GLY A 359 -17.24 10.93 1.61
CA GLY A 359 -17.71 9.56 1.85
C GLY A 359 -16.74 8.44 1.43
N GLU A 360 -15.60 8.79 0.84
CA GLU A 360 -14.55 7.87 0.40
C GLU A 360 -13.49 7.65 1.49
N LEU A 361 -12.93 6.43 1.54
CA LEU A 361 -11.82 6.06 2.42
C LEU A 361 -10.60 5.66 1.58
N PHE A 362 -9.41 5.93 2.11
CA PHE A 362 -8.16 5.79 1.36
C PHE A 362 -7.23 4.75 2.00
N GLY A 363 -7.29 3.52 1.48
CA GLY A 363 -6.50 2.37 1.98
C GLY A 363 -5.21 2.08 1.20
N MET A 364 -4.74 3.02 0.38
CA MET A 364 -3.61 2.80 -0.54
C MET A 364 -2.53 3.88 -0.41
N VAL A 365 -1.29 3.51 -0.71
CA VAL A 365 -0.12 4.39 -0.55
C VAL A 365 -0.19 5.63 -1.42
N ALA A 366 -0.56 5.50 -2.70
CA ALA A 366 -0.56 6.64 -3.61
C ALA A 366 -1.48 7.79 -3.13
N PRO A 367 -2.75 7.55 -2.75
CA PRO A 367 -3.59 8.56 -2.10
C PRO A 367 -2.97 9.13 -0.83
N ILE A 368 -2.47 8.27 0.05
CA ILE A 368 -1.87 8.70 1.33
C ILE A 368 -0.68 9.63 1.07
N ASN A 369 0.12 9.32 0.04
CA ASN A 369 1.23 10.16 -0.35
C ASN A 369 0.77 11.53 -0.84
N GLN A 370 -0.25 11.58 -1.70
CA GLN A 370 -0.82 12.85 -2.14
C GLN A 370 -1.40 13.67 -0.99
N GLN A 371 -2.08 13.03 -0.02
CA GLN A 371 -2.57 13.69 1.20
C GLN A 371 -1.43 14.35 1.99
N VAL A 372 -0.30 13.65 2.13
CA VAL A 372 0.91 14.19 2.77
C VAL A 372 1.44 15.40 1.99
N ASP A 373 1.56 15.31 0.66
CA ASP A 373 2.04 16.40 -0.20
C ASP A 373 1.15 17.65 -0.06
N THR A 374 -0.17 17.47 -0.11
CA THR A 374 -1.17 18.52 0.11
C THR A 374 -0.99 19.17 1.47
N LEU A 375 -0.93 18.39 2.56
CA LEU A 375 -0.82 18.96 3.90
C LEU A 375 0.54 19.64 4.16
N VAL A 376 1.63 19.13 3.57
CA VAL A 376 2.95 19.80 3.63
C VAL A 376 2.87 21.18 2.98
N SER A 377 2.20 21.31 1.82
CA SER A 377 1.99 22.61 1.18
C SER A 377 1.21 23.56 2.08
N VAL A 378 0.11 23.09 2.69
CA VAL A 378 -0.74 23.90 3.58
C VAL A 378 0.04 24.38 4.82
N LEU A 379 0.82 23.50 5.45
CA LEU A 379 1.49 23.82 6.72
C LEU A 379 2.85 24.50 6.56
N LYS A 380 3.58 24.29 5.46
CA LYS A 380 4.81 25.04 5.17
C LYS A 380 4.54 26.54 5.15
N GLU A 381 3.43 26.96 4.56
CA GLU A 381 3.03 28.36 4.46
C GLU A 381 2.56 28.95 5.79
N ALA A 382 1.90 28.16 6.63
CA ALA A 382 1.55 28.59 7.98
C ALA A 382 2.79 28.89 8.85
N VAL A 383 3.89 28.14 8.68
CA VAL A 383 5.16 28.38 9.42
C VAL A 383 5.86 29.66 8.95
N ILE A 384 5.72 30.00 7.67
CA ILE A 384 6.23 31.25 7.08
C ILE A 384 5.53 32.49 7.67
N SER A 385 4.35 32.33 8.27
CA SER A 385 3.37 33.40 8.47
C SER A 385 3.29 34.03 9.87
N SER A 386 4.31 33.93 10.72
CA SER A 386 4.24 34.36 12.13
C SER A 386 3.79 35.82 12.38
N SER A 387 3.53 36.62 11.34
CA SER A 387 2.84 37.92 11.38
C SER A 387 1.97 38.20 10.13
N ILE A 388 0.97 37.37 9.82
CA ILE A 388 0.08 37.61 8.66
C ILE A 388 -1.17 38.45 8.99
N LYS A 389 -1.42 39.48 8.18
CA LYS A 389 -2.70 40.21 8.13
C LYS A 389 -3.69 39.43 7.24
N ALA A 390 -4.99 39.55 7.51
CA ALA A 390 -6.03 38.73 6.88
C ALA A 390 -6.04 38.71 5.33
N ASP A 391 -5.48 39.73 4.65
CA ASP A 391 -5.40 39.78 3.19
C ASP A 391 -4.29 38.89 2.60
N ASP A 392 -3.19 38.63 3.31
CA ASP A 392 -2.10 37.77 2.81
C ASP A 392 -2.48 36.27 2.86
N ALA A 393 -3.40 35.90 3.75
CA ALA A 393 -3.89 34.52 3.88
C ALA A 393 -4.60 34.01 2.62
N LYS A 394 -5.33 34.89 1.91
CA LYS A 394 -6.00 34.53 0.64
C LYS A 394 -5.02 34.34 -0.51
N SER A 395 -3.90 35.08 -0.52
CA SER A 395 -2.85 34.93 -1.54
C SER A 395 -2.08 33.62 -1.37
N LEU A 396 -1.94 33.13 -0.14
CA LEU A 396 -1.26 31.86 0.16
C LEU A 396 -2.11 30.65 -0.25
N GLN A 397 -3.41 30.69 0.06
CA GLN A 397 -4.37 29.65 -0.34
C GLN A 397 -4.44 29.43 -1.86
N ALA A 398 -4.09 30.43 -2.67
CA ALA A 398 -4.11 30.33 -4.13
C ALA A 398 -3.08 29.33 -4.71
N HIS A 399 -2.09 28.91 -3.92
CA HIS A 399 -1.03 27.99 -4.36
C HIS A 399 -1.19 26.56 -3.86
N TRP A 400 -2.12 26.31 -2.93
CA TRP A 400 -2.38 24.97 -2.42
C TRP A 400 -2.81 24.05 -3.55
N GLN A 401 -2.31 22.81 -3.50
CA GLN A 401 -2.71 21.74 -4.41
C GLN A 401 -3.70 20.85 -3.67
N PRO A 402 -5.02 20.98 -3.95
CA PRO A 402 -6.02 20.15 -3.30
C PRO A 402 -5.75 18.67 -3.57
N PHE A 403 -6.08 17.83 -2.60
CA PHE A 403 -6.13 16.40 -2.79
C PHE A 403 -7.23 16.06 -3.81
N ILE A 404 -6.87 15.24 -4.79
CA ILE A 404 -7.78 14.77 -5.83
C ILE A 404 -7.85 13.25 -5.73
N SER A 405 -9.02 12.73 -5.38
CA SER A 405 -9.28 11.29 -5.42
C SER A 405 -9.20 10.80 -6.87
N LYS A 406 -8.25 9.91 -7.16
CA LYS A 406 -8.10 9.26 -8.47
C LYS A 406 -8.50 7.79 -8.38
N LEU A 407 -8.97 7.21 -9.49
CA LEU A 407 -9.19 5.76 -9.57
C LEU A 407 -7.88 5.02 -9.32
N LEU A 408 -7.94 4.00 -8.47
CA LEU A 408 -6.76 3.31 -7.99
C LEU A 408 -6.58 1.96 -8.67
N SER A 409 -5.31 1.58 -8.82
CA SER A 409 -4.91 0.26 -9.28
C SER A 409 -4.36 -0.58 -8.12
N LEU A 410 -4.61 -1.88 -8.18
CA LEU A 410 -4.09 -2.87 -7.27
C LEU A 410 -3.00 -3.69 -7.96
N LYS A 411 -1.88 -3.90 -7.25
CA LYS A 411 -0.87 -4.92 -7.57
C LYS A 411 -0.68 -5.83 -6.37
N LEU A 412 -0.76 -7.14 -6.60
CA LEU A 412 -0.58 -8.18 -5.57
C LEU A 412 0.91 -8.36 -5.27
N LYS A 413 1.30 -8.57 -4.00
CA LYS A 413 2.68 -8.82 -3.59
C LYS A 413 2.90 -10.25 -3.11
N ILE A 414 2.56 -11.21 -3.97
CA ILE A 414 2.99 -12.60 -3.79
C ILE A 414 4.17 -12.82 -4.74
N SER A 415 5.33 -13.17 -4.18
CA SER A 415 6.57 -13.37 -4.94
C SER A 415 6.38 -14.32 -6.11
N GLY A 416 6.69 -13.91 -7.34
CA GLY A 416 6.49 -14.74 -8.54
C GLY A 416 5.04 -14.82 -9.06
N VAL A 417 4.09 -14.08 -8.48
CA VAL A 417 2.73 -13.93 -9.01
C VAL A 417 2.51 -12.49 -9.44
N ALA A 418 2.36 -12.26 -10.73
CA ALA A 418 2.12 -10.94 -11.29
C ALA A 418 0.62 -10.77 -11.57
N VAL A 419 -0.03 -9.89 -10.80
CA VAL A 419 -1.45 -9.54 -10.95
C VAL A 419 -1.61 -8.04 -10.88
N PHE A 420 -2.36 -7.48 -11.82
CA PHE A 420 -2.72 -6.08 -11.87
C PHE A 420 -4.23 -5.93 -12.11
N SER A 421 -4.84 -4.99 -11.41
CA SER A 421 -6.25 -4.64 -11.61
C SER A 421 -6.44 -3.13 -11.45
N ALA A 422 -7.25 -2.52 -12.32
CA ALA A 422 -7.60 -1.11 -12.24
C ALA A 422 -9.05 -0.89 -12.67
N GLY A 423 -9.69 0.12 -12.07
CA GLY A 423 -11.05 0.53 -12.42
C GLY A 423 -12.13 -0.49 -12.06
N GLN A 424 -13.25 -0.43 -12.78
CA GLN A 424 -14.41 -1.28 -12.55
C GLN A 424 -14.25 -2.60 -13.31
N VAL A 425 -14.28 -3.71 -12.58
CA VAL A 425 -14.15 -5.08 -13.12
C VAL A 425 -15.33 -5.98 -12.75
N THR A 426 -16.29 -5.44 -11.99
CA THR A 426 -17.51 -6.11 -11.57
C THR A 426 -18.70 -5.29 -12.03
N PHE A 427 -19.67 -5.96 -12.64
CA PHE A 427 -20.83 -5.35 -13.29
C PHE A 427 -22.08 -6.11 -12.89
N SER A 428 -23.19 -5.41 -12.69
CA SER A 428 -24.50 -6.06 -12.63
C SER A 428 -24.88 -6.64 -14.00
N ASP A 429 -25.81 -7.60 -14.03
CA ASP A 429 -26.26 -8.23 -15.28
C ASP A 429 -26.71 -7.18 -16.33
N MET A 430 -27.40 -6.12 -15.88
CA MET A 430 -27.87 -5.02 -16.72
C MET A 430 -26.72 -4.14 -17.26
N GLU A 431 -25.65 -3.97 -16.49
CA GLU A 431 -24.48 -3.20 -16.92
C GLU A 431 -23.64 -4.01 -17.91
N ALA A 432 -23.48 -5.31 -17.65
CA ALA A 432 -22.62 -6.21 -18.41
C ALA A 432 -22.98 -6.24 -19.91
N GLU A 433 -24.26 -6.10 -20.27
CA GLU A 433 -24.72 -6.03 -21.67
C GLU A 433 -24.16 -4.82 -22.44
N ARG A 434 -23.76 -3.75 -21.74
CA ARG A 434 -23.22 -2.51 -22.32
C ARG A 434 -21.70 -2.41 -22.23
N ILE A 435 -21.05 -3.41 -21.63
CA ILE A 435 -19.61 -3.45 -21.47
C ILE A 435 -19.02 -4.37 -22.53
N GLU A 436 -18.19 -3.79 -23.38
CA GLU A 436 -17.36 -4.56 -24.30
C GLU A 436 -16.14 -5.12 -23.56
N ARG A 437 -15.75 -6.34 -23.89
CA ARG A 437 -14.59 -7.02 -23.28
C ARG A 437 -13.58 -7.39 -24.36
N LEU A 438 -12.38 -6.82 -24.27
CA LEU A 438 -11.22 -7.28 -25.06
C LEU A 438 -10.40 -8.23 -24.20
N VAL A 439 -10.19 -9.45 -24.69
CA VAL A 439 -9.53 -10.53 -23.94
C VAL A 439 -8.36 -11.09 -24.74
N TYR A 440 -7.18 -11.11 -24.13
CA TYR A 440 -6.00 -11.81 -24.62
C TYR A 440 -5.59 -12.92 -23.66
N ARG A 441 -5.22 -14.08 -24.22
CA ARG A 441 -4.77 -15.24 -23.46
C ARG A 441 -3.57 -15.91 -24.12
N GLN A 442 -2.54 -16.19 -23.31
CA GLN A 442 -1.45 -17.08 -23.69
C GLN A 442 -1.32 -18.20 -22.65
N PRO A 443 -2.05 -19.33 -22.84
CA PRO A 443 -2.15 -20.39 -21.84
C PRO A 443 -0.80 -21.01 -21.43
N ALA A 444 0.14 -21.15 -22.36
CA ALA A 444 1.44 -21.76 -22.08
C ALA A 444 2.31 -20.93 -21.11
N LEU A 445 2.06 -19.62 -21.01
CA LEU A 445 2.75 -18.72 -20.07
C LEU A 445 1.84 -18.26 -18.92
N ASN A 446 0.59 -18.75 -18.87
CA ASN A 446 -0.44 -18.23 -17.98
C ASN A 446 -0.65 -16.71 -18.10
N HIS A 447 -0.52 -16.11 -19.29
CA HIS A 447 -0.85 -14.70 -19.46
C HIS A 447 -2.35 -14.53 -19.73
N TYR A 448 -2.96 -13.57 -19.06
CA TYR A 448 -4.36 -13.21 -19.23
C TYR A 448 -4.54 -11.70 -19.10
N HIS A 449 -5.01 -11.04 -20.17
CA HIS A 449 -5.41 -9.64 -20.13
C HIS A 449 -6.90 -9.53 -20.46
N CYS A 450 -7.63 -8.73 -19.69
CA CYS A 450 -9.02 -8.37 -19.95
C CYS A 450 -9.21 -6.87 -19.74
N LEU A 451 -9.65 -6.18 -20.80
CA LEU A 451 -10.00 -4.77 -20.76
C LEU A 451 -11.52 -4.64 -20.86
N TYR A 452 -12.10 -3.82 -20.01
CA TYR A 452 -13.51 -3.50 -19.97
C TYR A 452 -13.73 -2.11 -20.56
N ILE A 453 -14.54 -2.03 -21.62
CA ILE A 453 -14.73 -0.83 -22.42
C ILE A 453 -16.20 -0.42 -22.39
N LYS A 454 -16.44 0.87 -22.21
CA LYS A 454 -17.76 1.50 -22.29
C LYS A 454 -17.64 2.84 -22.97
N ASP A 455 -18.52 3.14 -23.92
CA ASP A 455 -18.57 4.43 -24.62
C ASP A 455 -17.20 4.85 -25.20
N ASN A 456 -16.46 3.89 -25.79
CA ASN A 456 -15.09 4.04 -26.30
C ASN A 456 -14.08 4.52 -25.24
N LYS A 457 -14.23 4.10 -23.99
CA LYS A 457 -13.29 4.35 -22.91
C LYS A 457 -13.00 3.09 -22.14
N VAL A 458 -11.74 2.89 -21.73
CA VAL A 458 -11.39 1.82 -20.80
C VAL A 458 -11.91 2.21 -19.43
N ILE A 459 -12.76 1.38 -18.85
CA ILE A 459 -13.31 1.58 -17.51
C ILE A 459 -12.71 0.60 -16.49
N GLY A 460 -12.06 -0.46 -16.95
CA GLY A 460 -11.36 -1.40 -16.11
C GLY A 460 -10.37 -2.28 -16.87
N ALA A 461 -9.38 -2.79 -16.15
CA ALA A 461 -8.35 -3.67 -16.69
C ALA A 461 -7.96 -4.73 -15.67
N VAL A 462 -7.80 -5.98 -16.11
CA VAL A 462 -7.27 -7.09 -15.33
C VAL A 462 -6.13 -7.73 -16.13
N LEU A 463 -4.94 -7.79 -15.54
CA LEU A 463 -3.77 -8.43 -16.14
C LEU A 463 -3.21 -9.47 -15.17
N TYR A 464 -2.83 -10.63 -15.69
CA TYR A 464 -2.20 -11.73 -14.96
C TYR A 464 -1.02 -12.28 -15.76
N GLY A 465 0.09 -12.56 -15.07
CA GLY A 465 1.32 -13.08 -15.67
C GLY A 465 2.19 -11.96 -16.24
N ASP A 466 1.77 -11.38 -17.36
CA ASP A 466 2.35 -10.14 -17.87
C ASP A 466 1.51 -8.96 -17.39
N ILE A 467 2.16 -7.98 -16.77
CA ILE A 467 1.51 -6.79 -16.20
C ILE A 467 2.21 -5.50 -16.59
N HIS A 468 3.11 -5.54 -17.59
CA HIS A 468 3.93 -4.41 -17.99
C HIS A 468 3.10 -3.16 -18.32
N ASP A 469 2.02 -3.34 -19.10
CA ASP A 469 1.12 -2.27 -19.54
C ASP A 469 0.08 -1.83 -18.50
N GLY A 470 0.15 -2.34 -17.26
CA GLY A 470 -0.81 -2.00 -16.20
C GLY A 470 -0.92 -0.49 -15.97
N SER A 471 0.22 0.22 -15.92
CA SER A 471 0.22 1.68 -15.76
C SER A 471 -0.41 2.41 -16.94
N PHE A 472 -0.20 1.92 -18.16
CA PHE A 472 -0.80 2.49 -19.37
C PHE A 472 -2.33 2.42 -19.29
N TYR A 473 -2.90 1.25 -19.00
CA TYR A 473 -4.35 1.11 -18.86
C TYR A 473 -4.90 1.89 -17.66
N SER A 474 -4.18 1.93 -16.54
CA SER A 474 -4.56 2.75 -15.38
C SER A 474 -4.68 4.22 -15.73
N GLN A 475 -3.76 4.72 -16.57
CA GLN A 475 -3.75 6.11 -17.02
C GLN A 475 -4.95 6.40 -17.93
N LEU A 476 -5.23 5.51 -18.91
CA LEU A 476 -6.40 5.65 -19.78
C LEU A 476 -7.73 5.71 -18.99
N ILE A 477 -7.86 4.87 -17.96
CA ILE A 477 -9.02 4.86 -17.06
C ILE A 477 -9.12 6.18 -16.28
N THR A 478 -7.99 6.61 -15.70
CA THR A 478 -7.94 7.81 -14.84
C THR A 478 -8.24 9.08 -15.62
N ASP A 479 -7.66 9.20 -16.81
CA ASP A 479 -7.80 10.38 -17.67
C ASP A 479 -9.06 10.33 -18.54
N ASN A 480 -9.81 9.24 -18.49
CA ASN A 480 -11.08 9.05 -19.19
C ASN A 480 -10.94 9.27 -20.72
N ILE A 481 -9.85 8.75 -21.29
CA ILE A 481 -9.43 8.93 -22.69
C ILE A 481 -10.35 8.16 -23.65
N ASP A 482 -10.71 8.80 -24.77
CA ASP A 482 -11.39 8.14 -25.89
C ASP A 482 -10.39 7.28 -26.68
N ILE A 483 -10.65 5.98 -26.73
CA ILE A 483 -9.76 4.99 -27.35
C ILE A 483 -10.15 4.63 -28.79
N SER A 484 -11.07 5.36 -29.43
CA SER A 484 -11.62 5.00 -30.76
C SER A 484 -10.55 4.76 -31.83
N LEU A 485 -9.43 5.50 -31.78
CA LEU A 485 -8.33 5.36 -32.74
C LEU A 485 -7.44 4.14 -32.46
N ILE A 486 -7.21 3.82 -31.18
CA ILE A 486 -6.25 2.77 -30.76
C ILE A 486 -6.92 1.46 -30.35
N LYS A 487 -8.25 1.36 -30.44
CA LYS A 487 -9.04 0.27 -29.86
C LYS A 487 -8.63 -1.12 -30.34
N ASP A 488 -8.34 -1.26 -31.63
CA ASP A 488 -7.99 -2.56 -32.25
C ASP A 488 -6.61 -3.07 -31.79
N ASP A 489 -5.69 -2.14 -31.51
CA ASP A 489 -4.33 -2.44 -31.06
C ASP A 489 -4.19 -2.45 -29.52
N LEU A 490 -5.21 -1.95 -28.82
CA LEU A 490 -5.21 -1.68 -27.38
C LEU A 490 -4.79 -2.89 -26.53
N ILE A 491 -5.22 -4.10 -26.94
CA ILE A 491 -4.97 -5.33 -26.18
C ILE A 491 -3.50 -5.78 -26.21
N PHE A 492 -2.70 -5.25 -27.16
CA PHE A 492 -1.28 -5.54 -27.31
C PHE A 492 -0.37 -4.57 -26.53
N GLY A 493 -0.95 -3.59 -25.84
CA GLY A 493 -0.23 -2.68 -24.96
C GLY A 493 0.19 -1.36 -25.61
N SER A 494 0.86 -0.51 -24.83
CA SER A 494 1.13 0.88 -25.22
C SER A 494 2.03 0.99 -26.45
N ALA A 495 2.91 0.01 -26.67
CA ALA A 495 3.85 -0.01 -27.79
C ALA A 495 3.16 -0.10 -29.17
N TYR A 496 1.92 -0.60 -29.22
CA TYR A 496 1.11 -0.69 -30.43
C TYR A 496 0.10 0.45 -30.55
N CYS A 497 -0.11 1.20 -29.46
CA CYS A 497 -1.03 2.33 -29.40
C CYS A 497 -0.26 3.63 -29.69
N ASP A 498 0.05 3.88 -30.95
CA ASP A 498 0.71 5.13 -31.34
C ASP A 498 -0.31 6.27 -31.47
N LEU A 499 -0.66 6.88 -30.33
CA LEU A 499 -1.64 7.96 -30.24
C LEU A 499 -1.22 9.20 -31.05
N ASP A 500 0.08 9.43 -31.23
CA ASP A 500 0.61 10.58 -31.99
C ASP A 500 0.72 10.28 -33.50
N ALA A 501 1.12 9.07 -33.90
CA ALA A 501 1.25 8.74 -35.33
C ALA A 501 -0.11 8.54 -36.04
N GLN A 502 -1.15 8.06 -35.35
CA GLN A 502 -2.46 7.84 -35.95
C GLN A 502 -3.26 9.14 -36.18
N ALA A 503 -3.02 10.18 -35.37
CA ALA A 503 -3.56 11.52 -35.60
C ALA A 503 -2.98 12.18 -36.88
N MET A 504 -1.72 11.89 -37.21
CA MET A 504 -1.06 12.36 -38.43
C MET A 504 -1.49 11.57 -39.69
N SER A 505 -1.88 10.30 -39.56
CA SER A 505 -2.42 9.49 -40.66
C SER A 505 -3.78 10.02 -41.16
N ASN A 506 -4.67 10.42 -40.23
CA ASN A 506 -5.98 10.96 -40.59
C ASN A 506 -5.91 12.33 -41.29
N THR A 507 -4.93 13.18 -40.95
CA THR A 507 -4.70 14.45 -41.66
C THR A 507 -4.15 14.24 -43.07
N THR A 508 -3.40 13.16 -43.29
CA THR A 508 -2.86 12.83 -44.62
C THR A 508 -3.92 12.22 -45.54
N THR A 509 -4.91 11.52 -44.97
CA THR A 509 -5.97 10.85 -45.76
C THR A 509 -7.08 11.81 -46.19
N ASP A 510 -7.38 12.84 -45.39
CA ASP A 510 -8.29 13.92 -45.80
C ASP A 510 -7.71 14.79 -46.92
N HIS A 511 -6.39 15.01 -46.94
CA HIS A 511 -5.74 15.74 -48.04
C HIS A 511 -5.70 14.96 -49.38
N ILE A 512 -5.76 13.63 -49.36
CA ILE A 512 -5.75 12.83 -50.60
C ILE A 512 -7.15 12.66 -51.19
N ARG A 513 -8.22 12.85 -50.39
CA ARG A 513 -9.61 12.84 -50.90
C ARG A 513 -10.04 14.14 -51.56
N ASP A 514 -9.43 15.28 -51.19
CA ASP A 514 -9.73 16.59 -51.78
C ASP A 514 -8.99 16.87 -53.11
N GLU A 515 -7.91 16.15 -53.43
CA GLU A 515 -7.18 16.30 -54.71
C GLU A 515 -7.75 15.46 -55.87
N ALA A 516 -8.69 14.54 -55.62
CA ALA A 516 -9.30 13.70 -56.66
C ALA A 516 -10.56 14.30 -57.32
N CYS A 517 -10.96 15.52 -56.95
CA CYS A 517 -12.17 16.19 -57.48
C CYS A 517 -11.88 17.41 -58.37
N VAL A 518 -10.64 17.66 -58.76
CA VAL A 518 -10.27 18.79 -59.66
C VAL A 518 -9.29 18.32 -60.72
N THR A 519 -9.76 17.56 -61.71
CA THR A 519 -9.05 17.38 -62.99
C THR A 519 -10.03 16.96 -64.09
N GLU A 520 -11.01 17.82 -64.35
CA GLU A 520 -11.59 17.96 -65.68
C GLU A 520 -11.53 19.44 -66.05
N LEU A 521 -11.19 19.72 -67.30
CA LEU A 521 -10.94 21.03 -67.94
C LEU A 521 -9.50 21.54 -67.82
N VAL A 522 -8.67 21.26 -68.83
CA VAL A 522 -8.36 22.19 -69.93
C VAL A 522 -7.39 21.48 -70.90
N GLU A 523 -7.89 21.09 -72.08
CA GLU A 523 -7.10 21.04 -73.30
C GLU A 523 -6.74 22.49 -73.67
N GLU A 524 -5.46 22.79 -73.92
CA GLU A 524 -5.00 23.42 -75.17
C GLU A 524 -3.51 23.84 -75.15
N VAL A 525 -2.80 23.34 -76.16
CA VAL A 525 -1.74 23.99 -76.96
C VAL A 525 -0.27 23.79 -76.55
N SER A 526 0.37 22.93 -77.38
CA SER A 526 1.77 22.80 -77.82
C SER A 526 2.57 21.61 -77.31
#